data_AF-A0A8X8GB06-F1
#
_entry.id   AF-A0A8X8GB06-F1
#
_cell.length_a   1.000
_cell.length_b   1.000
_cell.length_c   1.000
_cell.angle_alpha   90.00
_cell.angle_beta   90.00
_cell.angle_gamma   90.00
#
_symmetry.space_group_name_H-M   'P 1'
#
loop_
_entity.id
_entity.type
_entity.pdbx_description
1 polymer ?
#
loop_
_entity_poly.entity_id
_entity_poly.type
_entity_poly.pdbx_seq_one_letter_code
_entity_poly.pdbx_strand_id
1 'polypeptide(L)'
;MLLPSQPAWANAPFLSPMASASPFLAPAKAFRFKAHMAPNNIVVLQWIAAPKYHLYRNRITVHLTPSSAQLGPYTLPPGKPMHIPGVGTL
;
A
#
# COMPACT_ATOMS: atom_id res chain seq x y z
N MET A 1 6.60 -27.12 -54.53
CA MET A 1 6.42 -26.78 -53.09
C MET A 1 6.14 -25.28 -53.00
N LEU A 2 4.88 -24.89 -52.81
CA LEU A 2 4.48 -23.47 -52.68
C LEU A 2 4.47 -23.11 -51.18
N LEU A 3 5.29 -22.13 -50.80
CA LEU A 3 5.28 -21.52 -49.48
C LEU A 3 3.96 -20.72 -49.32
N PRO A 4 3.21 -20.83 -48.22
CA PRO A 4 2.00 -20.04 -48.06
C PRO A 4 2.33 -18.56 -47.90
N SER A 5 1.64 -17.71 -48.66
CA SER A 5 1.69 -16.26 -48.54
C SER A 5 1.31 -15.85 -47.11
N GLN A 6 2.22 -15.16 -46.41
CA GLN A 6 1.94 -14.64 -45.08
C GLN A 6 0.81 -13.59 -45.16
N PRO A 7 -0.14 -13.62 -44.21
CA PRO A 7 -1.25 -12.69 -44.24
C PRO A 7 -0.80 -11.27 -43.86
N ALA A 8 -1.43 -10.26 -44.46
CA ALA A 8 -1.05 -8.84 -44.35
C ALA A 8 -1.10 -8.25 -42.91
N TRP A 9 -1.53 -9.02 -41.91
CA TRP A 9 -1.50 -8.62 -40.50
C TRP A 9 -0.20 -8.98 -39.77
N ALA A 10 0.72 -9.72 -40.40
CA ALA A 10 1.98 -10.17 -39.78
C ALA A 10 2.95 -9.02 -39.40
N ASN A 11 2.70 -7.79 -39.85
CA ASN A 11 3.50 -6.59 -39.53
C ASN A 11 2.71 -5.53 -38.75
N ALA A 12 1.80 -5.91 -37.86
CA ALA A 12 1.28 -4.94 -36.89
C ALA A 12 2.42 -4.55 -35.93
N PRO A 13 2.81 -3.26 -35.85
CA PRO A 13 3.73 -2.84 -34.81
C PRO A 13 3.06 -3.18 -33.47
N PHE A 14 3.77 -3.93 -32.63
CA PHE A 14 3.33 -4.17 -31.26
C PHE A 14 3.21 -2.81 -30.58
N LEU A 15 1.99 -2.27 -30.54
CA LEU A 15 1.67 -1.10 -29.74
C LEU A 15 1.91 -1.54 -28.30
N SER A 16 3.09 -1.19 -27.78
CA SER A 16 3.38 -1.34 -26.36
C SER A 16 2.27 -0.61 -25.63
N PRO A 17 1.48 -1.28 -24.76
CA PRO A 17 0.49 -0.58 -23.97
C PRO A 17 1.25 0.46 -23.16
N MET A 18 1.06 1.73 -23.49
CA MET A 18 1.57 2.85 -22.73
C MET A 18 1.02 2.67 -21.33
N ALA A 19 1.89 2.26 -20.39
CA ALA A 19 1.51 1.97 -19.03
C ALA A 19 0.73 3.17 -18.51
N SER A 20 -0.57 2.98 -18.28
CA SER A 20 -1.44 4.03 -17.77
C SER A 20 -0.86 4.42 -16.42
N ALA A 21 -0.23 5.60 -16.36
CA ALA A 21 0.30 6.13 -15.12
C ALA A 21 -0.90 6.28 -14.18
N SER A 22 -1.03 5.38 -13.21
CA SER A 22 -2.10 5.47 -12.24
C SER A 22 -1.99 6.83 -11.55
N PRO A 23 -3.09 7.59 -11.39
CA PRO A 23 -3.06 8.89 -10.71
C PRO A 23 -2.72 8.77 -9.22
N PHE A 24 -2.58 7.55 -8.71
CA PHE A 24 -2.25 7.25 -7.32
C PHE A 24 -0.76 6.96 -7.14
N LEU A 25 -0.20 7.49 -6.05
CA LEU A 25 1.10 7.10 -5.55
C LEU A 25 1.13 5.60 -5.25
N ALA A 26 2.25 4.95 -5.58
CA ALA A 26 2.53 3.60 -5.12
C ALA A 26 2.44 3.51 -3.58
N PRO A 27 1.98 2.40 -2.99
CA PRO A 27 1.75 2.28 -1.55
C PRO A 27 2.97 2.67 -0.69
N ALA A 28 4.18 2.27 -1.08
CA ALA A 28 5.41 2.62 -0.37
C ALA A 28 5.71 4.14 -0.37
N LYS A 29 5.25 4.87 -1.39
CA LYS A 29 5.36 6.34 -1.46
C LYS A 29 4.21 7.03 -0.71
N ALA A 30 3.02 6.44 -0.77
CA ALA A 30 1.82 6.95 -0.11
C ALA A 30 1.87 6.79 1.41
N PHE A 31 2.49 5.72 1.91
CA PHE A 31 2.56 5.38 3.34
C PHE A 31 4.01 5.08 3.72
N ARG A 32 4.75 6.13 4.10
CA ARG A 32 6.15 5.95 4.49
C ARG A 32 6.22 5.37 5.90
N PHE A 33 6.85 4.21 6.03
CA PHE A 33 7.03 3.52 7.31
C PHE A 33 8.35 3.89 7.97
N LYS A 34 8.33 4.04 9.29
CA LYS A 34 9.51 4.22 10.15
C LYS A 34 9.33 3.40 11.42
N ALA A 35 10.42 2.79 11.88
CA ALA A 35 10.47 2.10 13.16
C ALA A 35 11.71 2.58 13.94
N HIS A 36 11.57 2.75 15.25
CA HIS A 36 12.69 3.06 16.12
C HIS A 36 12.48 2.49 17.52
N MET A 37 13.59 2.25 18.22
CA MET A 37 13.58 1.84 19.62
C MET A 37 13.47 3.08 20.51
N ALA A 38 12.51 3.04 21.42
CA ALA A 38 12.41 3.96 22.54
C ALA A 38 12.94 3.27 23.82
N PRO A 39 13.16 4.01 24.91
CA PRO A 39 13.53 3.41 26.20
C PRO A 39 12.54 2.33 26.64
N ASN A 40 12.96 1.49 27.59
CA ASN A 40 12.12 0.47 28.23
C ASN A 40 11.58 -0.61 27.28
N ASN A 41 12.39 -1.02 26.28
CA ASN A 41 12.04 -2.06 25.30
C ASN A 41 10.77 -1.74 24.48
N ILE A 42 10.50 -0.46 24.26
CA ILE A 42 9.36 -0.01 23.45
C ILE A 42 9.81 0.15 22.01
N VAL A 43 9.09 -0.50 21.09
CA VAL A 43 9.25 -0.28 19.65
C VAL A 43 8.17 0.69 19.19
N VAL A 44 8.58 1.82 18.60
CA VAL A 44 7.65 2.80 18.04
C VAL A 44 7.56 2.60 16.54
N LEU A 45 6.35 2.29 16.08
CA LEU A 45 6.00 2.15 14.66
C LEU A 45 5.26 3.39 14.18
N GLN A 46 5.76 4.03 13.13
CA GLN A 46 5.18 5.24 12.55
C GLN A 46 4.92 5.06 11.06
N TRP A 47 3.72 5.45 10.63
CA TRP A 47 3.37 5.61 9.23
C TRP A 47 3.05 7.07 8.93
N ILE A 48 3.70 7.61 7.90
CA ILE A 48 3.46 8.97 7.41
C ILE A 48 2.69 8.83 6.10
N ALA A 49 1.38 9.08 6.16
CA ALA A 49 0.53 9.09 4.98
C ALA A 49 0.72 10.39 4.18
N ALA A 50 0.80 10.27 2.85
CA ALA A 50 0.79 11.40 1.94
C ALA A 50 -0.55 12.16 2.00
N PRO A 51 -0.60 13.43 1.57
CA PRO A 51 -1.85 14.18 1.53
C PRO A 51 -2.95 13.42 0.77
N LYS A 52 -4.18 13.41 1.33
CA LYS A 52 -5.35 12.67 0.81
C LYS A 52 -5.29 11.14 0.92
N TYR A 53 -4.28 10.59 1.61
CA TYR A 53 -4.22 9.17 1.95
C TYR A 53 -4.53 8.96 3.43
N HIS A 54 -5.22 7.86 3.74
CA HIS A 54 -5.69 7.55 5.09
C HIS A 54 -5.40 6.09 5.44
N LEU A 55 -4.99 5.85 6.68
CA LEU A 55 -4.85 4.52 7.27
C LEU A 55 -6.01 4.28 8.24
N TYR A 56 -6.68 3.14 8.08
CA TYR A 56 -7.75 2.74 8.96
C TYR A 56 -7.18 2.12 10.24
N ARG A 57 -7.48 2.72 11.39
CA ARG A 57 -6.97 2.28 12.70
C ARG A 57 -7.27 0.80 12.97
N ASN A 58 -8.47 0.33 12.63
CA ASN A 58 -8.93 -1.05 12.82
C ASN A 58 -8.36 -2.05 11.78
N ARG A 59 -7.53 -1.61 10.84
CA ARG A 59 -6.88 -2.47 9.84
C ARG A 59 -5.37 -2.62 10.07
N ILE A 60 -4.86 -2.09 11.18
CA ILE A 60 -3.46 -2.23 11.56
C ILE A 60 -3.31 -3.48 12.43
N THR A 61 -2.57 -4.46 11.92
CA THR A 61 -2.20 -5.67 12.67
C THR A 61 -0.68 -5.76 12.74
N VAL A 62 -0.16 -6.12 13.91
CA VAL A 62 1.28 -6.25 14.14
C VAL A 62 1.60 -7.68 14.55
N HIS A 63 2.60 -8.26 13.91
CA HIS A 63 3.12 -9.59 14.21
C HIS A 63 4.63 -9.51 14.43
N LEU A 64 5.15 -10.31 15.37
CA LEU A 64 6.59 -10.44 15.63
C LEU A 64 7.12 -11.73 15.03
N THR A 65 8.32 -11.66 14.45
CA THR A 65 9.06 -12.80 13.91
C THR A 65 10.55 -12.66 14.22
N PRO A 66 11.26 -13.70 14.70
CA PRO A 66 10.73 -15.01 15.10
C PRO A 66 9.94 -14.96 16.42
N SER A 67 9.11 -15.97 16.68
CA SER A 67 8.16 -16.04 17.80
C SER A 67 8.79 -16.12 19.20
N SER A 68 10.12 -15.99 19.33
CA SER A 68 10.81 -15.94 20.63
C SER A 68 10.57 -14.63 21.38
N ALA A 69 10.08 -13.59 20.69
CA ALA A 69 9.66 -12.32 21.30
C ALA A 69 8.13 -12.28 21.46
N GLN A 70 7.67 -11.86 22.63
CA GLN A 70 6.25 -11.63 22.90
C GLN A 70 5.91 -10.15 22.70
N LEU A 71 4.82 -9.88 21.99
CA LEU A 71 4.29 -8.54 21.83
C LEU A 71 3.39 -8.23 23.04
N GLY A 72 3.77 -7.24 23.83
CA GLY A 72 2.89 -6.67 24.85
C GLY A 72 1.69 -5.95 24.24
N PRO A 73 0.71 -5.50 25.07
CA PRO A 73 -0.37 -4.65 24.58
C PRO A 73 0.20 -3.40 23.90
N TYR A 74 -0.31 -3.07 22.72
CA TYR A 74 0.08 -1.88 21.98
C TYR A 74 -1.05 -0.85 21.98
N THR A 75 -0.66 0.42 21.95
CA THR A 75 -1.61 1.54 21.88
C THR A 75 -1.60 2.13 20.48
N LEU A 76 -2.75 2.14 19.81
CA LEU A 76 -2.94 2.93 18.60
C LEU A 76 -3.47 4.31 18.98
N PRO A 77 -2.84 5.41 18.53
CA PRO A 77 -3.33 6.75 18.81
C PRO A 77 -4.75 6.95 18.28
N PRO A 78 -5.52 7.89 18.84
CA PRO A 78 -6.82 8.23 18.30
C PRO A 78 -6.69 8.67 16.83
N GLY A 79 -7.58 8.15 15.99
CA GLY A 79 -7.67 8.57 14.59
C GLY A 79 -8.38 9.92 14.47
N LYS A 80 -8.38 10.48 13.25
CA LYS A 80 -9.28 11.59 12.93
C LYS A 80 -10.64 11.01 12.53
N PRO A 81 -11.76 11.53 13.06
CA PRO A 81 -13.07 11.09 12.64
C PRO A 81 -13.26 11.36 11.14
N MET A 82 -13.79 10.39 10.41
CA MET A 82 -14.03 10.52 8.97
C MET A 82 -15.53 10.52 8.70
N HIS A 83 -16.04 11.65 8.18
CA HIS A 83 -17.43 11.73 7.74
C HIS A 83 -17.58 11.11 6.36
N ILE A 84 -18.44 10.11 6.24
CA ILE A 84 -18.77 9.44 4.99
C ILE A 84 -20.25 9.73 4.67
N PRO A 85 -20.56 10.40 3.54
CA PRO A 85 -21.95 10.65 3.15
C PRO A 85 -22.76 9.35 3.08
N GLY A 86 -23.91 9.32 3.75
CA GLY A 86 -24.81 8.15 3.79
C GLY A 86 -24.43 7.06 4.80
N VAL A 87 -23.26 7.13 5.45
CA VAL A 87 -22.81 6.15 6.46
C VAL A 87 -22.69 6.77 7.86
N GLY A 88 -22.37 8.07 7.96
CA GLY A 88 -22.17 8.77 9.23
C GLY A 88 -20.68 9.04 9.51
N THR A 89 -20.33 9.18 10.79
CA THR A 89 -18.94 9.50 11.22
C THR A 89 -18.28 8.25 11.81
N LEU A 90 -17.13 7.87 11.26
CA LEU A 90 -16.28 6.75 11.74
C LEU A 90 -15.08 7.23 12.55
#